data_AF-A0A3D4NR96-F1
#
_entry.id   AF-A0A3D4NR96-F1
#
_cell.length_a   1.000
_cell.length_b   1.000
_cell.length_c   1.000
_cell.angle_alpha   90.00
_cell.angle_beta   90.00
_cell.angle_gamma   90.00
#
_symmetry.space_group_name_H-M   'P 1'
#
loop_
_entity.id
_entity.type
_entity.pdbx_description
1 polymer ?
#
loop_
_entity_poly.entity_id
_entity_poly.type
_entity_poly.pdbx_seq_one_letter_code
_entity_poly.pdbx_strand_id
1 'polypeptide(L)'
;KHAERLAKLTLEILKLWHGLQKRFKGKIDLAQAVALNDIKQQLSHLVYPGFVRETPMQWLKELPRYLKAIEQRFEKLGAQVQKDRVWSGELSGLWTQYQTRANKHAQEGKRDPQLELYRWWLEEYRVSLFAQQLGTKVPISDKRLSKQWTQVEP
;
A
#
# COMPACT_ATOMS: atom_id res chain seq x y z
N LYS A 1 -4.98 28.93 0.56
CA LYS A 1 -5.88 27.90 -0.03
C LYS A 1 -5.16 26.56 -0.30
N HIS A 2 -4.06 26.50 -1.06
CA HIS A 2 -3.35 25.23 -1.32
C HIS A 2 -2.67 24.64 -0.06
N ALA A 3 -1.91 25.45 0.69
CA ALA A 3 -1.25 25.01 1.93
C ALA A 3 -2.25 24.49 2.98
N GLU A 4 -3.40 25.14 3.12
CA GLU A 4 -4.46 24.74 4.05
C GLU A 4 -5.07 23.38 3.68
N ARG A 5 -5.29 23.11 2.38
CA ARG A 5 -5.78 21.79 1.92
C ARG A 5 -4.75 20.70 2.19
N LEU A 6 -3.47 20.98 1.96
CA LEU A 6 -2.40 20.03 2.25
C LEU A 6 -2.32 19.74 3.75
N ALA A 7 -2.36 20.76 4.60
CA ALA A 7 -2.36 20.58 6.06
C ALA A 7 -3.55 19.73 6.55
N LYS A 8 -4.76 19.98 6.02
CA LYS A 8 -5.95 19.18 6.33
C LYS A 8 -5.80 17.72 5.90
N LEU A 9 -5.28 17.48 4.69
CA LEU A 9 -5.03 16.13 4.18
C LEU A 9 -3.97 15.40 5.02
N THR A 10 -2.85 16.05 5.33
CA THR A 10 -1.80 15.47 6.18
C THR A 10 -2.34 15.12 7.56
N LEU A 11 -3.17 15.99 8.16
CA LEU A 11 -3.81 15.71 9.45
C LEU A 11 -4.74 14.50 9.39
N GLU A 12 -5.54 14.36 8.33
CA GLU A 12 -6.40 13.19 8.13
C GLU A 12 -5.57 11.90 8.03
N ILE A 13 -4.52 11.90 7.22
CA ILE A 13 -3.61 10.77 7.04
C ILE A 13 -2.99 10.35 8.36
N LEU A 14 -2.46 11.31 9.13
CA LEU A 14 -1.83 11.03 10.42
C LEU A 14 -2.82 10.53 11.48
N LYS A 15 -4.07 11.02 11.48
CA LYS A 15 -5.12 10.51 12.37
C LYS A 15 -5.47 9.06 12.06
N LEU A 16 -5.67 8.72 10.78
CA LEU A 16 -5.95 7.36 10.33
C LEU A 16 -4.78 6.42 10.66
N TRP A 17 -3.56 6.83 10.33
CA TRP A 17 -2.35 6.06 10.63
C TRP A 17 -2.20 5.82 12.13
N HIS A 18 -2.37 6.84 12.97
CA HIS A 18 -2.29 6.68 14.41
C HIS A 18 -3.38 5.74 14.96
N GLY A 19 -4.61 5.84 14.44
CA GLY A 19 -5.70 4.93 14.79
C GLY A 19 -5.34 3.47 14.49
N LEU A 20 -4.84 3.18 13.29
CA LEU A 20 -4.37 1.84 12.90
C LEU A 20 -3.24 1.33 13.80
N GLN A 21 -2.23 2.17 14.07
CA GLN A 21 -1.13 1.82 14.98
C GLN A 21 -1.63 1.44 16.38
N LYS A 22 -2.68 2.08 16.89
CA LYS A 22 -3.30 1.69 18.16
C LYS A 22 -4.03 0.34 18.06
N ARG A 23 -4.80 0.12 17.00
CA ARG A 23 -5.56 -1.12 16.79
C ARG A 23 -4.66 -2.35 16.68
N PHE A 24 -3.44 -2.19 16.14
CA PHE A 24 -2.48 -3.29 15.98
C PHE A 24 -1.64 -3.59 17.22
N LYS A 25 -1.78 -2.80 18.30
CA LYS A 25 -1.19 -3.11 19.61
C LYS A 25 -2.16 -4.00 20.38
N GLY A 26 -2.01 -5.31 20.21
CA GLY A 26 -2.84 -6.32 20.87
C GLY A 26 -2.23 -7.72 20.79
N LYS A 27 -2.91 -8.71 21.36
CA LYS A 27 -2.50 -10.11 21.24
C LYS A 27 -2.57 -10.53 19.77
N ILE A 28 -1.44 -11.00 19.25
CA ILE A 28 -1.33 -11.50 17.88
C ILE A 28 -1.67 -12.98 17.90
N ASP A 29 -2.73 -13.37 17.20
CA ASP A 29 -2.96 -14.77 16.84
C ASP A 29 -1.91 -15.19 15.80
N LEU A 30 -1.25 -16.33 16.02
CA LEU A 30 -0.25 -16.88 15.11
C LEU A 30 -0.82 -17.09 13.71
N ALA A 31 -2.11 -17.44 13.59
CA ALA A 31 -2.80 -17.57 12.31
C ALA A 31 -2.86 -16.25 11.54
N GLN A 32 -2.84 -15.10 12.24
CA GLN A 32 -2.92 -13.76 11.67
C GLN A 32 -1.55 -13.10 11.46
N ALA A 33 -0.46 -13.73 11.93
CA ALA A 33 0.87 -13.14 11.94
C ALA A 33 1.34 -12.68 10.55
N VAL A 34 1.07 -13.47 9.50
CA VAL A 34 1.43 -13.15 8.11
C VAL A 34 0.77 -11.84 7.66
N ALA A 35 -0.55 -11.74 7.85
CA ALA A 35 -1.33 -10.56 7.46
C ALA A 35 -0.89 -9.31 8.25
N LEU A 36 -0.66 -9.46 9.55
CA LEU A 36 -0.24 -8.35 10.41
C LEU A 36 1.17 -7.86 10.08
N ASN A 37 2.08 -8.76 9.71
CA ASN A 37 3.41 -8.36 9.25
C ASN A 37 3.35 -7.59 7.92
N ASP A 38 2.58 -8.10 6.95
CA ASP A 38 2.38 -7.43 5.66
C ASP A 38 1.70 -6.06 5.83
N ILE A 39 0.69 -5.94 6.70
CA ILE A 39 0.05 -4.66 7.03
C ILE A 39 1.05 -3.67 7.65
N LYS A 40 1.91 -4.13 8.57
CA LYS A 40 2.93 -3.28 9.19
C LYS A 40 3.92 -2.77 8.15
N GLN A 41 4.39 -3.64 7.25
CA GLN A 41 5.27 -3.27 6.14
C GLN A 41 4.58 -2.26 5.21
N GLN A 42 3.33 -2.52 4.82
CA GLN A 42 2.55 -1.61 3.99
C GLN A 42 2.44 -0.22 4.64
N LEU A 43 2.10 -0.16 5.93
CA LEU A 43 2.03 1.13 6.65
C LEU A 43 3.36 1.90 6.65
N SER A 44 4.50 1.22 6.83
CA SER A 44 5.81 1.87 6.78
C SER A 44 6.17 2.42 5.39
N HIS A 45 5.55 1.91 4.34
CA HIS A 45 5.74 2.38 2.96
C HIS A 45 4.69 3.41 2.50
N LEU A 46 3.68 3.70 3.32
CA LEU A 46 2.67 4.72 3.07
C LEU A 46 2.89 5.97 3.93
N VAL A 47 3.29 5.80 5.19
CA VAL A 47 3.48 6.89 6.15
C VAL A 47 4.82 6.70 6.85
N TYR A 48 5.78 7.55 6.49
CA TYR A 48 7.15 7.55 6.98
C TYR A 48 7.68 9.00 7.05
N PRO A 49 8.77 9.29 7.77
CA PRO A 49 9.35 10.64 7.79
C PRO A 49 9.67 11.13 6.38
N GLY A 50 9.00 12.19 5.91
CA GLY A 50 9.17 12.73 4.55
C GLY A 50 8.05 12.39 3.57
N PHE A 51 7.10 11.51 3.92
CA PHE A 51 6.07 11.03 2.98
C PHE A 51 5.28 12.15 2.28
N VAL A 52 4.99 13.26 2.97
CA VAL A 52 4.23 14.40 2.41
C VAL A 52 4.99 15.07 1.25
N ARG A 53 6.33 15.11 1.33
CA ARG A 53 7.19 15.71 0.31
C ARG A 53 7.47 14.73 -0.83
N GLU A 54 7.68 13.48 -0.50
CA GLU A 54 8.18 12.46 -1.44
C GLU A 54 7.05 11.76 -2.20
N THR A 55 5.83 11.73 -1.67
CA THR A 55 4.69 11.13 -2.34
C THR A 55 4.13 12.08 -3.40
N PRO A 56 4.01 11.67 -4.68
CA PRO A 56 3.37 12.50 -5.69
C PRO A 56 1.95 12.89 -5.29
N MET A 57 1.56 14.14 -5.54
CA MET A 57 0.28 14.69 -5.05
C MET A 57 -0.94 13.86 -5.48
N GLN A 58 -0.88 13.21 -6.64
CA GLN A 58 -1.96 12.35 -7.13
C GLN A 58 -2.19 11.09 -6.28
N TRP A 59 -1.16 10.62 -5.58
CA TRP A 59 -1.18 9.46 -4.68
C TRP A 59 -1.31 9.88 -3.22
N LEU A 60 -0.77 11.04 -2.85
CA LEU A 60 -0.93 11.60 -1.51
C LEU A 60 -2.42 11.75 -1.13
N LYS A 61 -3.24 12.17 -2.09
CA LYS A 61 -4.71 12.27 -1.94
C LYS A 61 -5.39 10.92 -1.72
N GLU A 62 -4.76 9.82 -2.12
CA GLU A 62 -5.30 8.46 -2.02
C GLU A 62 -4.88 7.76 -0.72
N LEU A 63 -3.87 8.27 0.00
CA LEU A 63 -3.43 7.67 1.27
C LEU A 63 -4.57 7.44 2.26
N PRO A 64 -5.55 8.37 2.47
CA PRO A 64 -6.70 8.08 3.33
C PRO A 64 -7.50 6.85 2.90
N ARG A 65 -7.64 6.61 1.58
CA ARG A 65 -8.35 5.43 1.05
C ARG A 65 -7.54 4.16 1.27
N TYR A 66 -6.22 4.18 1.06
CA TYR A 66 -5.37 3.02 1.35
C TYR A 66 -5.36 2.66 2.84
N LEU A 67 -5.31 3.67 3.73
CA LEU A 67 -5.39 3.43 5.17
C LEU A 67 -6.76 2.86 5.59
N LYS A 68 -7.87 3.35 5.03
CA LYS A 68 -9.20 2.76 5.24
C LYS A 68 -9.30 1.33 4.69
N ALA A 69 -8.61 1.01 3.60
CA ALA A 69 -8.56 -0.36 3.08
C ALA A 69 -7.82 -1.31 4.02
N ILE A 70 -6.71 -0.85 4.61
CA ILE A 70 -5.99 -1.59 5.68
C ILE A 70 -6.90 -1.82 6.88
N GLU A 71 -7.69 -0.81 7.26
CA GLU A 71 -8.67 -0.93 8.35
C GLU A 71 -9.71 -2.02 8.08
N GLN A 72 -10.35 -1.98 6.90
CA GLN A 72 -11.33 -3.01 6.51
C GLN A 72 -10.73 -4.41 6.42
N ARG A 73 -9.49 -4.52 5.95
CA ARG A 73 -8.76 -5.79 5.92
C ARG A 73 -8.62 -6.36 7.32
N PHE A 74 -8.16 -5.54 8.27
CA PHE A 74 -7.96 -5.96 9.65
C PHE A 74 -9.27 -6.39 10.32
N GLU A 75 -10.37 -5.64 10.10
CA GLU A 75 -11.68 -5.99 10.65
C GLU A 75 -12.22 -7.33 10.14
N LYS A 76 -11.96 -7.66 8.87
CA LYS A 76 -12.40 -8.91 8.26
C LYS A 76 -11.43 -10.07 8.50
N LEU A 77 -10.21 -9.80 8.95
CA LEU A 77 -9.11 -10.77 8.99
C LEU A 77 -9.48 -12.07 9.73
N GLY A 78 -10.17 -11.97 10.86
CA GLY A 78 -10.60 -13.14 11.65
C GLY A 78 -11.53 -14.08 10.87
N ALA A 79 -12.43 -13.54 10.04
CA ALA A 79 -13.40 -14.32 9.29
C ALA A 79 -12.84 -14.94 8.00
N GLN A 80 -11.72 -14.41 7.46
CA GLN A 80 -11.20 -14.82 6.15
C GLN A 80 -9.68 -15.07 6.13
N VAL A 81 -9.11 -15.50 7.25
CA VAL A 81 -7.64 -15.63 7.44
C VAL A 81 -6.94 -16.45 6.35
N GLN A 82 -7.55 -17.55 5.89
CA GLN A 82 -6.96 -18.39 4.83
C GLN A 82 -6.91 -17.66 3.48
N LYS A 83 -7.97 -16.92 3.14
CA LYS A 83 -8.03 -16.12 1.92
C LYS A 83 -7.02 -14.98 1.96
N ASP A 84 -6.94 -14.29 3.10
CA ASP A 84 -5.95 -13.23 3.33
C ASP A 84 -4.52 -13.76 3.20
N ARG A 85 -4.24 -14.97 3.71
CA ARG A 85 -2.93 -15.61 3.59
C ARG A 85 -2.52 -15.85 2.13
N VAL A 86 -3.45 -16.31 1.28
CA VAL A 86 -3.19 -16.51 -0.15
C VAL A 86 -2.85 -15.18 -0.83
N TRP A 87 -3.69 -14.16 -0.62
CA TRP A 87 -3.48 -12.83 -1.18
C TRP A 87 -2.20 -12.15 -0.67
N SER A 88 -1.87 -12.32 0.60
CA SER A 88 -0.62 -11.82 1.19
C SER A 88 0.60 -12.46 0.54
N GLY A 89 0.55 -13.77 0.27
CA GLY A 89 1.63 -14.48 -0.42
C GLY A 89 1.86 -13.94 -1.83
N GLU A 90 0.79 -13.75 -2.60
CA GLU A 90 0.85 -13.14 -3.94
C GLU A 90 1.44 -11.73 -3.90
N LEU A 91 0.92 -10.87 -3.01
CA LEU A 91 1.40 -9.50 -2.83
C LEU A 91 2.86 -9.43 -2.39
N SER A 92 3.29 -10.35 -1.53
CA SER A 92 4.69 -10.43 -1.08
C SER A 92 5.65 -10.70 -2.25
N GLY A 93 5.25 -11.56 -3.20
CA GLY A 93 6.04 -11.83 -4.40
C GLY A 93 6.18 -10.59 -5.29
N LEU A 94 5.06 -9.92 -5.58
CA LEU A 94 5.02 -8.70 -6.38
C LEU A 94 5.80 -7.55 -5.71
N TRP A 95 5.69 -7.41 -4.38
CA TRP A 95 6.42 -6.42 -3.60
C TRP A 95 7.93 -6.66 -3.63
N THR A 96 8.36 -7.92 -3.46
CA THR A 96 9.79 -8.30 -3.51
C THR A 96 10.37 -8.01 -4.90
N GLN A 97 9.61 -8.33 -5.96
CA GLN A 97 9.99 -8.01 -7.34
C GLN A 97 10.20 -6.50 -7.53
N TYR A 98 9.24 -5.68 -7.07
CA TYR A 98 9.35 -4.22 -7.08
C TYR A 98 10.58 -3.72 -6.31
N GLN A 99 10.77 -4.17 -5.06
CA GLN A 99 11.87 -3.71 -4.21
C GLN A 99 13.24 -4.05 -4.81
N THR A 100 13.39 -5.25 -5.35
CA THR A 100 14.63 -5.67 -6.02
C THR A 100 14.97 -4.73 -7.18
N ARG A 101 13.96 -4.36 -7.98
CA ARG A 101 14.16 -3.43 -9.10
C ARG A 101 14.44 -2.00 -8.64
N ALA A 102 13.71 -1.51 -7.65
CA ALA A 102 13.89 -0.18 -7.08
C ALA A 102 15.29 0.00 -6.50
N ASN A 103 15.80 -1.02 -5.79
CA ASN A 103 17.16 -1.01 -5.26
C ASN A 103 18.22 -0.95 -6.37
N LYS A 104 18.05 -1.74 -7.43
CA LYS A 104 18.94 -1.70 -8.60
C LYS A 104 18.94 -0.32 -9.26
N HIS A 105 17.76 0.23 -9.57
CA HIS A 105 17.65 1.56 -10.17
C HIS A 105 18.26 2.65 -9.29
N ALA A 106 18.08 2.57 -7.97
CA ALA A 106 18.69 3.51 -7.03
C ALA A 106 20.23 3.46 -7.06
N GLN A 107 20.82 2.26 -7.12
CA GLN A 107 22.28 2.08 -7.26
C GLN A 107 22.81 2.63 -8.57
N GLU A 108 22.01 2.53 -9.64
CA GLU A 108 22.35 3.05 -10.98
C GLU A 108 22.01 4.54 -11.15
N GLY A 109 21.44 5.21 -10.14
CA GLY A 109 20.96 6.60 -10.23
C GLY A 109 19.80 6.79 -11.21
N LYS A 110 19.12 5.71 -11.57
CA LYS A 110 18.05 5.65 -12.57
C LYS A 110 16.70 6.03 -11.97
N ARG A 111 15.93 6.79 -12.74
CA ARG A 111 14.55 7.17 -12.40
C ARG A 111 13.61 6.61 -13.46
N ASP A 112 12.83 5.60 -13.08
CA ASP A 112 11.84 4.96 -13.95
C ASP A 112 10.41 5.31 -13.48
N PRO A 113 9.67 6.16 -14.21
CA PRO A 113 8.28 6.48 -13.90
C PRO A 113 7.34 5.27 -13.95
N GLN A 114 7.67 4.24 -14.74
CA GLN A 114 6.86 3.01 -14.83
C GLN A 114 7.00 2.17 -13.57
N LEU A 115 8.18 2.15 -12.96
CA LEU A 115 8.41 1.51 -11.68
C LEU A 115 7.69 2.25 -10.54
N GLU A 116 7.71 3.58 -10.54
CA GLU A 116 6.94 4.39 -9.59
C GLU A 116 5.44 4.13 -9.76
N LEU A 117 4.93 4.11 -10.99
CA LEU A 117 3.52 3.80 -11.26
C LEU A 117 3.15 2.39 -10.78
N TYR A 118 4.00 1.39 -11.04
CA TYR A 118 3.81 0.02 -10.58
C TYR A 118 3.70 -0.05 -9.05
N ARG A 119 4.56 0.68 -8.31
CA ARG A 119 4.48 0.77 -6.84
C ARG A 119 3.08 1.13 -6.36
N TRP A 120 2.46 2.13 -6.99
CA TRP A 120 1.14 2.62 -6.59
C TRP A 120 0.01 1.71 -7.07
N TRP A 121 0.19 1.04 -8.21
CA TRP A 121 -0.74 0.01 -8.64
C TRP A 121 -0.80 -1.18 -7.69
N LEU A 122 0.29 -1.48 -6.96
CA LEU A 122 0.23 -2.47 -5.87
C LEU A 122 -0.72 -2.04 -4.75
N GLU A 123 -0.80 -0.74 -4.43
CA GLU A 123 -1.75 -0.24 -3.43
C GLU A 123 -3.20 -0.29 -3.94
N GLU A 124 -3.42 0.03 -5.23
CA GLU A 124 -4.74 -0.18 -5.84
C GLU A 124 -5.15 -1.66 -5.84
N TYR A 125 -4.20 -2.55 -6.12
CA TYR A 125 -4.46 -3.98 -6.11
C TYR A 125 -4.82 -4.47 -4.70
N ARG A 126 -4.13 -3.98 -3.66
CA ARG A 126 -4.51 -4.23 -2.26
C ARG A 126 -5.94 -3.76 -1.96
N VAL A 127 -6.35 -2.58 -2.43
CA VAL A 127 -7.75 -2.14 -2.27
C VAL A 127 -8.71 -3.10 -2.97
N SER A 128 -8.39 -3.55 -4.19
CA SER A 128 -9.24 -4.50 -4.94
C SER A 128 -9.39 -5.87 -4.27
N LEU A 129 -8.38 -6.32 -3.53
CA LEU A 129 -8.41 -7.59 -2.82
C LEU A 129 -9.16 -7.48 -1.49
N PHE A 130 -8.84 -6.47 -0.69
CA PHE A 130 -9.26 -6.42 0.71
C PHE A 130 -10.46 -5.50 0.99
N ALA A 131 -10.70 -4.50 0.13
CA ALA A 131 -11.64 -3.41 0.41
C ALA A 131 -12.36 -2.91 -0.85
N GLN A 132 -12.95 -3.83 -1.63
CA GLN A 132 -13.63 -3.55 -2.91
C GLN A 132 -14.66 -2.41 -2.83
N GLN A 133 -15.36 -2.28 -1.69
CA GLN A 133 -16.37 -1.24 -1.47
C GLN A 133 -15.81 0.19 -1.51
N LEU A 134 -14.51 0.37 -1.29
CA LEU A 134 -13.86 1.68 -1.35
C LEU A 134 -13.54 2.13 -2.79
N GLY A 135 -13.61 1.21 -3.76
CA GLY A 135 -13.23 1.47 -5.14
C GLY A 135 -11.73 1.71 -5.34
N THR A 136 -11.30 1.57 -6.59
CA THR A 136 -9.92 1.84 -7.00
C THR A 136 -9.85 3.10 -7.85
N LYS A 137 -8.71 3.81 -7.79
CA LYS A 137 -8.47 4.99 -8.63
C LYS A 137 -8.41 4.63 -10.12
N VAL A 138 -7.89 3.44 -10.40
CA VAL A 138 -7.83 2.85 -11.75
C VAL A 138 -8.28 1.39 -11.67
N PRO A 139 -8.92 0.83 -12.73
CA PRO A 139 -9.23 -0.58 -12.75
C PRO A 139 -7.91 -1.38 -12.72
N ILE A 140 -7.79 -2.31 -11.78
CA ILE A 140 -6.56 -3.05 -11.51
C ILE A 140 -6.84 -4.54 -11.35
N SER A 141 -5.88 -5.36 -11.74
CA SER A 141 -5.87 -6.82 -11.55
C SER A 141 -4.42 -7.32 -11.62
N ASP A 142 -4.20 -8.59 -11.29
CA ASP A 142 -2.95 -9.32 -11.50
C ASP A 142 -2.41 -9.15 -12.93
N LYS A 143 -3.26 -9.37 -13.94
CA LYS A 143 -2.94 -9.24 -15.36
C LYS A 143 -2.53 -7.82 -15.74
N ARG A 144 -3.15 -6.82 -15.13
CA ARG A 144 -2.79 -5.41 -15.36
C ARG A 144 -1.45 -5.07 -14.70
N LEU A 145 -1.20 -5.56 -13.49
CA LEU A 145 0.12 -5.43 -12.86
C LEU A 145 1.21 -6.08 -13.71
N SER A 146 1.01 -7.32 -14.17
CA SER A 146 1.96 -8.00 -15.05
C SER A 146 2.23 -7.21 -16.34
N LYS A 147 1.19 -6.63 -16.97
CA LYS A 147 1.35 -5.75 -18.13
C LYS A 147 2.08 -4.44 -17.81
N GLN A 148 1.86 -3.88 -16.63
CA GLN A 148 2.60 -2.69 -16.20
C GLN A 148 4.07 -3.02 -15.97
N TRP A 149 4.36 -4.19 -15.39
CA TRP A 149 5.72 -4.65 -15.15
C TRP A 149 6.54 -4.78 -16.43
N THR A 150 5.94 -5.18 -17.56
CA THR A 150 6.68 -5.25 -18.84
C THR A 150 7.14 -3.89 -19.36
N GLN A 151 6.61 -2.78 -18.82
CA GLN A 151 7.02 -1.42 -19.17
C GLN A 151 8.13 -0.91 -18.24
N VAL A 152 8.41 -1.59 -17.13
CA VAL A 152 9.47 -1.25 -16.19
C VAL A 152 10.82 -1.58 -16.83
N GLU A 153 11.74 -0.63 -16.78
CA GLU A 153 13.03 -0.81 -17.43
C GLU A 153 13.90 -1.85 -16.72
N PRO A 154 14.62 -2.71 -17.49
CA PRO A 154 15.50 -3.78 -17.00
C PRO A 154 16.51 -3.34 -15.92
#